data_AF-A0A0P7ZBK2-F1
#
_entry.id   AF-A0A0P7ZBK2-F1
#
_cell.length_a   1.000
_cell.length_b   1.000
_cell.length_c   1.000
_cell.angle_alpha   90.00
_cell.angle_beta   90.00
_cell.angle_gamma   90.00
#
_symmetry.space_group_name_H-M   'P 1'
#
loop_
_entity.id
_entity.type
_entity.pdbx_description
1 polymer ?
#
loop_
_entity_poly.entity_id
_entity_poly.type
_entity_poly.pdbx_seq_one_letter_code
_entity_poly.pdbx_strand_id
1 'polypeptide(L)'
;MKIDNGLPCLTLPESLPQMGLQFTMATEEDFDDIMAMSQDIYGGLDYLPTRYSTWLQEPHRMVILARKQGKVIALESVCVIDDGETVLVEGLRVAPQERGKGVAGVLLRFCSQVVKTRYPEVKVSRLTRDDQLGPKDFQKYRLITKQGILLVRFRAEDMKLRLAEMGVTERGPEVALLDPSDAHRLFLTSGVTRNVLPNATIVQDWQPFKPLASNMAILAKKAIDWMVDDARSPTVASLCTFPFRVPIGDDWYYLNIDVFGKDLVLVQKQFLSHLQRHTATLKGHVMCQVFLDPALWEPLADFCRNTLGVELVKGYTEQCVVESDLV
;
A
#
# COMPACT_ATOMS: atom_id res chain seq x y z
N MET A 1 -34.84 -28.26 10.16
CA MET A 1 -33.81 -27.78 11.12
C MET A 1 -33.31 -26.46 10.56
N LYS A 2 -33.82 -25.33 11.05
CA LYS A 2 -33.43 -23.99 10.59
C LYS A 2 -32.08 -23.66 11.24
N ILE A 3 -31.08 -23.36 10.43
CA ILE A 3 -29.77 -22.91 10.91
C ILE A 3 -29.91 -21.41 11.18
N ASP A 4 -29.75 -21.06 12.44
CA ASP A 4 -29.86 -19.71 12.97
C ASP A 4 -28.54 -18.97 12.67
N ASN A 5 -28.54 -18.09 11.66
CA ASN A 5 -27.39 -17.27 11.25
C ASN A 5 -27.34 -15.94 12.02
N GLY A 6 -27.68 -15.95 13.31
CA GLY A 6 -27.51 -14.80 14.18
C GLY A 6 -26.07 -14.70 14.65
N LEU A 7 -25.20 -13.97 13.93
CA LEU A 7 -24.01 -13.42 14.57
C LEU A 7 -24.48 -12.47 15.70
N PRO A 8 -23.88 -12.51 16.90
CA PRO A 8 -24.22 -11.56 17.94
C PRO A 8 -23.88 -10.14 17.46
N CYS A 9 -24.88 -9.25 17.53
CA CYS A 9 -24.71 -7.81 17.37
C CYS A 9 -23.80 -7.33 18.51
N LEU A 10 -22.49 -7.26 18.24
CA LEU A 10 -21.52 -6.77 19.21
C LEU A 10 -21.68 -5.27 19.34
N THR A 11 -22.04 -4.83 20.55
CA THR A 11 -22.09 -3.42 20.93
C THR A 11 -20.70 -2.81 20.80
N LEU A 12 -20.55 -1.86 19.89
CA LEU A 12 -19.38 -0.99 19.80
C LEU A 12 -19.12 -0.36 21.19
N PRO A 13 -17.86 -0.18 21.61
CA PRO A 13 -17.56 0.51 22.86
C PRO A 13 -18.31 1.85 22.92
N GLU A 14 -18.97 2.13 24.04
CA GLU A 14 -19.64 3.42 24.25
C GLU A 14 -18.64 4.55 23.98
N SER A 15 -19.02 5.48 23.10
CA SER A 15 -18.14 6.56 22.68
C SER A 15 -17.74 7.41 23.89
N LEU A 16 -16.47 7.81 23.96
CA LEU A 16 -16.03 8.82 24.91
C LEU A 16 -16.89 10.09 24.69
N PRO A 17 -17.73 10.52 25.66
CA PRO A 17 -18.72 11.59 25.46
C PRO A 17 -18.11 12.96 25.14
N GLN A 18 -16.79 13.09 25.18
CA GLN A 18 -16.07 14.36 25.24
C GLN A 18 -16.03 15.17 23.93
N MET A 19 -16.48 14.63 22.78
CA MET A 19 -16.48 15.37 21.49
C MET A 19 -17.75 15.25 20.64
N GLY A 20 -18.81 14.60 21.13
CA GLY A 20 -20.03 14.39 20.33
C GLY A 20 -19.81 13.57 19.06
N LEU A 21 -18.77 12.72 19.04
CA LEU A 21 -18.49 11.80 17.95
C LEU A 21 -19.25 10.49 18.13
N GLN A 22 -19.75 9.98 17.01
CA GLN A 22 -20.31 8.64 16.89
C GLN A 22 -19.41 7.83 15.96
N PHE A 23 -19.25 6.53 16.23
CA PHE A 23 -18.44 5.66 15.39
C PHE A 23 -19.32 4.57 14.79
N THR A 24 -19.16 4.32 13.50
CA THR A 24 -19.94 3.31 12.77
C THR A 24 -19.04 2.52 11.83
N MET A 25 -19.43 1.29 11.52
CA MET A 25 -18.83 0.56 10.40
C MET A 25 -19.25 1.23 9.09
N ALA A 26 -18.31 1.32 8.14
CA ALA A 26 -18.59 1.87 6.82
C ALA A 26 -19.39 0.86 5.98
N THR A 27 -20.24 1.39 5.11
CA THR A 27 -21.09 0.63 4.18
C THR A 27 -20.95 1.19 2.77
N GLU A 28 -21.53 0.51 1.77
CA GLU A 28 -21.54 1.02 0.39
C GLU A 28 -22.25 2.38 0.27
N GLU A 29 -23.27 2.63 1.10
CA GLU A 29 -24.03 3.90 1.13
C GLU A 29 -23.17 5.10 1.57
N ASP A 30 -22.05 4.85 2.25
CA ASP A 30 -21.16 5.91 2.75
C ASP A 30 -20.16 6.40 1.70
N PHE A 31 -20.12 5.77 0.52
CA PHE A 31 -19.10 6.05 -0.51
C PHE A 31 -19.03 7.54 -0.86
N ASP A 32 -20.16 8.16 -1.21
CA ASP A 32 -20.20 9.55 -1.66
C ASP A 32 -19.75 10.52 -0.56
N ASP A 33 -20.18 10.30 0.69
CA ASP A 33 -19.77 11.09 1.85
C ASP A 33 -18.25 10.98 2.10
N ILE A 34 -17.69 9.78 1.98
CA ILE A 34 -16.25 9.53 2.13
C ILE A 34 -15.48 10.21 1.00
N MET A 35 -15.94 10.10 -0.25
CA MET A 35 -15.26 10.72 -1.39
C MET A 35 -15.31 12.25 -1.32
N ALA A 36 -16.44 12.83 -0.89
CA ALA A 36 -16.56 14.27 -0.66
C ALA A 36 -15.57 14.78 0.40
N MET A 37 -15.37 14.01 1.48
CA MET A 37 -14.34 14.31 2.50
C MET A 37 -12.91 14.23 1.94
N SER A 38 -12.73 13.47 0.87
CA SER A 38 -11.43 13.09 0.32
C SER A 38 -11.00 13.91 -0.89
N GLN A 39 -11.76 14.95 -1.23
CA GLN A 39 -11.43 15.83 -2.33
C GLN A 39 -10.00 16.39 -2.17
N ASP A 40 -9.23 16.32 -3.25
CA ASP A 40 -7.83 16.75 -3.37
C ASP A 40 -6.82 16.05 -2.46
N ILE A 41 -7.20 14.92 -1.83
CA ILE A 41 -6.25 14.08 -1.09
C ILE A 41 -5.15 13.56 -2.02
N TYR A 42 -3.92 13.58 -1.52
CA TYR A 42 -2.70 13.16 -2.25
C TYR A 42 -2.50 13.85 -3.60
N GLY A 43 -2.98 15.10 -3.75
CA GLY A 43 -2.89 15.82 -5.01
C GLY A 43 -3.69 15.16 -6.14
N GLY A 44 -4.80 14.49 -5.78
CA GLY A 44 -5.70 13.78 -6.70
C GLY A 44 -5.22 12.38 -7.11
N LEU A 45 -4.20 11.84 -6.44
CA LEU A 45 -3.71 10.47 -6.65
C LEU A 45 -4.43 9.46 -5.75
N ASP A 46 -5.67 9.76 -5.37
CA ASP A 46 -6.40 8.98 -4.39
C ASP A 46 -6.73 7.57 -4.92
N TYR A 47 -6.32 6.56 -4.14
CA TYR A 47 -6.55 5.14 -4.44
C TYR A 47 -7.86 4.62 -3.87
N LEU A 48 -8.44 5.27 -2.85
CA LEU A 48 -9.59 4.71 -2.15
C LEU A 48 -10.84 4.54 -3.03
N PRO A 49 -11.17 5.44 -3.99
CA PRO A 49 -12.30 5.21 -4.89
C PRO A 49 -12.25 3.83 -5.56
N THR A 50 -11.06 3.38 -5.95
CA THR A 50 -10.85 2.08 -6.61
C THR A 50 -10.80 0.90 -5.63
N ARG A 51 -10.45 1.13 -4.36
CA ARG A 51 -10.27 0.06 -3.37
C ARG A 51 -11.46 -0.16 -2.44
N TYR A 52 -12.34 0.84 -2.29
CA TYR A 52 -13.34 0.87 -1.23
C TYR A 52 -14.25 -0.36 -1.20
N SER A 53 -14.85 -0.74 -2.34
CA SER A 53 -15.73 -1.90 -2.41
C SER A 53 -15.01 -3.21 -2.03
N THR A 54 -13.76 -3.37 -2.48
CA THR A 54 -12.93 -4.54 -2.12
C THR A 54 -12.61 -4.54 -0.63
N TRP A 55 -12.35 -3.38 -0.02
CA TRP A 55 -12.10 -3.27 1.41
C TRP A 55 -13.30 -3.71 2.26
N LEU A 56 -14.53 -3.39 1.84
CA LEU A 56 -15.73 -3.82 2.57
C LEU A 56 -15.93 -5.34 2.55
N GLN A 57 -15.33 -6.05 1.58
CA GLN A 57 -15.44 -7.50 1.42
C GLN A 57 -14.21 -8.25 1.95
N GLU A 58 -13.14 -7.54 2.32
CA GLU A 58 -11.88 -8.16 2.72
C GLU A 58 -12.01 -8.79 4.12
N PRO A 59 -11.75 -10.11 4.28
CA PRO A 59 -11.80 -10.75 5.59
C PRO A 59 -10.86 -10.07 6.57
N HIS A 60 -11.29 -9.96 7.82
CA HIS A 60 -10.53 -9.34 8.92
C HIS A 60 -10.25 -7.84 8.76
N ARG A 61 -10.75 -7.21 7.69
CA ARG A 61 -10.77 -5.76 7.54
C ARG A 61 -12.01 -5.15 8.19
N MET A 62 -11.82 -3.99 8.81
CA MET A 62 -12.86 -3.13 9.32
C MET A 62 -12.58 -1.71 8.85
N VAL A 63 -13.55 -1.11 8.16
CA VAL A 63 -13.52 0.32 7.80
C VAL A 63 -14.44 1.04 8.77
N ILE A 64 -13.88 1.98 9.54
CA ILE A 64 -14.58 2.65 10.65
C ILE A 64 -14.68 4.14 10.32
N LEU A 65 -15.89 4.69 10.49
CA LEU A 65 -16.19 6.09 10.28
C LEU A 65 -16.37 6.80 11.61
N ALA A 66 -15.89 8.03 11.70
CA ALA A 66 -16.33 8.97 12.74
C ALA A 66 -17.39 9.90 12.15
N ARG A 67 -18.49 10.06 12.86
CA ARG A 67 -19.59 10.94 12.53
C ARG A 67 -19.78 12.02 13.56
N LYS A 68 -20.22 13.18 13.10
CA LYS A 68 -20.61 14.32 13.95
C LYS A 68 -21.89 14.92 13.39
N GLN A 69 -22.94 14.96 14.20
CA GLN A 69 -24.28 15.40 13.77
C GLN A 69 -24.78 14.63 12.53
N GLY A 70 -24.57 13.31 12.50
CA GLY A 70 -24.97 12.42 11.41
C GLY A 70 -24.03 12.38 10.20
N LYS A 71 -23.16 13.39 10.01
CA LYS A 71 -22.26 13.48 8.86
C LYS A 71 -20.95 12.71 9.07
N VAL A 72 -20.45 12.03 8.04
CA VAL A 72 -19.09 11.45 8.04
C VAL A 72 -18.06 12.58 8.10
N ILE A 73 -17.13 12.49 9.05
CA ILE A 73 -16.05 13.48 9.21
C ILE A 73 -14.65 12.88 9.31
N ALA A 74 -14.55 11.56 9.47
CA ALA A 74 -13.28 10.85 9.41
C ALA A 74 -13.48 9.38 9.04
N LEU A 75 -12.45 8.75 8.49
CA LEU A 75 -12.38 7.34 8.13
C LEU A 75 -11.04 6.77 8.56
N GLU A 76 -11.02 5.52 9.01
CA GLU A 76 -9.82 4.71 9.19
C GLU A 76 -10.11 3.26 8.78
N SER A 77 -9.16 2.61 8.11
CA SER A 77 -9.24 1.18 7.81
C SER A 77 -8.25 0.42 8.68
N VAL A 78 -8.69 -0.68 9.27
CA VAL A 78 -7.84 -1.61 10.02
C VAL A 78 -8.01 -3.02 9.49
N CYS A 79 -6.92 -3.75 9.30
CA CYS A 79 -6.95 -5.14 8.82
C CYS A 79 -6.02 -6.01 9.66
N VAL A 80 -6.55 -7.11 10.21
CA VAL A 80 -5.72 -8.05 10.98
C VAL A 80 -4.97 -8.98 10.05
N ILE A 81 -3.65 -9.00 10.20
CA ILE A 81 -2.68 -9.71 9.37
C ILE A 81 -1.66 -10.46 10.25
N ASP A 82 -0.65 -11.09 9.64
CA ASP A 82 0.42 -11.81 10.34
C ASP A 82 -0.11 -12.87 11.32
N ASP A 83 -0.96 -13.79 10.85
CA ASP A 83 -1.58 -14.84 11.67
C ASP A 83 -2.35 -14.33 12.90
N GLY A 84 -2.86 -13.10 12.84
CA GLY A 84 -3.64 -12.50 13.93
C GLY A 84 -2.81 -11.66 14.90
N GLU A 85 -1.50 -11.55 14.72
CA GLU A 85 -0.64 -10.83 15.68
C GLU A 85 -0.50 -9.33 15.40
N THR A 86 -0.83 -8.88 14.19
CA THR A 86 -0.64 -7.49 13.75
C THR A 86 -1.92 -6.92 13.20
N VAL A 87 -2.23 -5.67 13.54
CA VAL A 87 -3.22 -4.88 12.81
C VAL A 87 -2.54 -3.87 11.89
N LEU A 88 -2.78 -4.00 10.59
CA LEU A 88 -2.44 -3.00 9.59
C LEU A 88 -3.44 -1.83 9.67
N VAL A 89 -2.94 -0.60 9.74
CA VAL A 89 -3.76 0.63 9.76
C VAL A 89 -3.47 1.43 8.50
N GLU A 90 -4.51 1.78 7.75
CA GLU A 90 -4.38 2.51 6.49
C GLU A 90 -5.63 3.33 6.13
N GLY A 91 -5.44 4.36 5.31
CA GLY A 91 -6.55 5.13 4.76
C GLY A 91 -7.11 6.21 5.68
N LEU A 92 -6.43 6.56 6.78
CA LEU A 92 -6.80 7.66 7.67
C LEU A 92 -7.16 8.93 6.90
N ARG A 93 -8.39 9.41 7.11
CA ARG A 93 -8.92 10.66 6.56
C ARG A 93 -9.63 11.44 7.63
N VAL A 94 -9.49 12.76 7.57
CA VAL A 94 -10.28 13.70 8.38
C VAL A 94 -10.73 14.85 7.49
N ALA A 95 -12.01 15.17 7.57
CA ALA A 95 -12.61 16.28 6.84
C ALA A 95 -11.83 17.58 7.08
N PRO A 96 -11.56 18.39 6.04
CA PRO A 96 -10.72 19.59 6.15
C PRO A 96 -11.08 20.49 7.35
N GLN A 97 -12.38 20.72 7.55
CA GLN A 97 -12.92 21.55 8.62
C GLN A 97 -12.79 20.95 10.03
N GLU A 98 -12.44 19.66 10.17
CA GLU A 98 -12.23 18.97 11.45
C GLU A 98 -10.76 18.62 11.72
N ARG A 99 -9.84 18.96 10.79
CA ARG A 99 -8.39 18.80 11.00
C ARG A 99 -7.88 19.71 12.10
N GLY A 100 -6.83 19.28 12.80
CA GLY A 100 -6.24 20.01 13.94
C GLY A 100 -7.03 19.95 15.25
N LYS A 101 -8.21 19.31 15.26
CA LYS A 101 -9.08 19.20 16.46
C LYS A 101 -8.97 17.87 17.21
N GLY A 102 -7.98 17.05 16.88
CA GLY A 102 -7.74 15.76 17.54
C GLY A 102 -8.62 14.59 17.09
N VAL A 103 -9.49 14.76 16.09
CA VAL A 103 -10.41 13.71 15.59
C VAL A 103 -9.68 12.42 15.22
N ALA A 104 -8.59 12.51 14.44
CA ALA A 104 -7.77 11.35 14.07
C ALA A 104 -7.29 10.56 15.30
N GLY A 105 -6.83 11.24 16.34
CA GLY A 105 -6.34 10.59 17.56
C GLY A 105 -7.45 9.87 18.32
N VAL A 106 -8.66 10.42 18.35
CA VAL A 106 -9.83 9.75 18.97
C VAL A 106 -10.26 8.53 18.14
N LEU A 107 -10.35 8.68 16.81
CA LEU A 107 -10.71 7.59 15.91
C LEU A 107 -9.71 6.43 16.00
N LEU A 108 -8.41 6.71 15.94
CA LEU A 108 -7.36 5.70 16.07
C LEU A 108 -7.46 4.93 17.40
N ARG A 109 -7.71 5.62 18.53
CA ARG A 109 -7.92 4.95 19.83
C ARG A 109 -9.16 4.05 19.83
N PHE A 110 -10.25 4.51 19.21
CA PHE A 110 -11.46 3.70 19.07
C PHE A 110 -11.18 2.44 18.21
N CYS A 111 -10.48 2.59 17.08
CA CYS A 111 -10.05 1.46 16.25
C CYS A 111 -9.21 0.46 17.06
N SER A 112 -8.23 0.94 17.84
CA SER A 112 -7.43 0.07 18.72
C SER A 112 -8.28 -0.73 19.70
N GLN A 113 -9.26 -0.08 20.36
CA GLN A 113 -10.17 -0.75 21.30
C GLN A 113 -11.04 -1.80 20.63
N VAL A 114 -11.60 -1.49 19.45
CA VAL A 114 -12.42 -2.44 18.67
C VAL A 114 -11.58 -3.63 18.23
N VAL A 115 -10.37 -3.40 17.72
CA VAL A 115 -9.44 -4.47 17.33
C VAL A 115 -9.09 -5.34 18.53
N LYS A 116 -8.71 -4.76 19.67
CA LYS A 116 -8.38 -5.53 20.88
C LYS A 116 -9.55 -6.34 21.42
N THR A 117 -10.76 -5.81 21.33
CA THR A 117 -11.96 -6.51 21.79
C THR A 117 -12.27 -7.71 20.89
N ARG A 118 -12.11 -7.55 19.58
CA ARG A 118 -12.44 -8.59 18.59
C ARG A 118 -11.31 -9.60 18.35
N TYR A 119 -10.07 -9.17 18.50
CA TYR A 119 -8.85 -9.94 18.28
C TYR A 119 -7.85 -9.70 19.43
N PRO A 120 -8.09 -10.28 20.62
CA PRO A 120 -7.24 -10.07 21.80
C PRO A 120 -5.76 -10.43 21.59
N GLU A 121 -5.48 -11.32 20.64
CA GLU A 121 -4.16 -11.82 20.29
C GLU A 121 -3.31 -10.82 19.50
N VAL A 122 -3.92 -9.78 18.92
CA VAL A 122 -3.18 -8.73 18.19
C VAL A 122 -2.24 -8.03 19.15
N LYS A 123 -0.95 -8.00 18.83
CA LYS A 123 0.11 -7.44 19.69
C LYS A 123 0.49 -6.03 19.27
N VAL A 124 0.53 -5.78 17.97
CA VAL A 124 1.08 -4.54 17.41
C VAL A 124 0.18 -3.93 16.36
N SER A 125 0.19 -2.61 16.27
CA SER A 125 -0.32 -1.84 15.13
C SER A 125 0.83 -1.49 14.20
N ARG A 126 0.65 -1.72 12.90
CA ARG A 126 1.64 -1.41 11.86
C ARG A 126 1.03 -0.47 10.82
N LEU A 127 1.81 0.52 10.39
CA LEU A 127 1.43 1.43 9.31
C LEU A 127 2.66 1.89 8.53
N THR A 128 2.42 2.45 7.35
CA THR A 128 3.42 3.16 6.55
C THR A 128 3.21 4.66 6.61
N ARG A 129 4.32 5.40 6.60
CA ARG A 129 4.34 6.87 6.62
C ARG A 129 5.33 7.39 5.60
N ASP A 130 5.07 8.55 5.02
CA ASP A 130 6.00 9.26 4.12
C ASP A 130 6.36 10.67 4.61
N ASP A 131 5.89 11.04 5.79
CA ASP A 131 6.27 12.25 6.48
C ASP A 131 7.56 12.07 7.29
N GLN A 132 8.23 13.18 7.57
CA GLN A 132 9.49 13.17 8.32
C GLN A 132 9.23 12.78 9.79
N LEU A 133 9.66 11.58 10.17
CA LEU A 133 9.57 11.10 11.55
C LEU A 133 10.49 11.90 12.48
N GLY A 134 9.93 12.45 13.56
CA GLY A 134 10.67 13.20 14.59
C GLY A 134 10.89 12.40 15.88
N PRO A 135 11.61 12.98 16.86
CA PRO A 135 11.91 12.31 18.14
C PRO A 135 10.66 11.83 18.89
N LYS A 136 9.54 12.55 18.79
CA LYS A 136 8.25 12.16 19.41
C LYS A 136 7.65 10.92 18.75
N ASP A 137 7.82 10.75 17.44
CA ASP A 137 7.32 9.57 16.73
C ASP A 137 8.07 8.32 17.20
N PHE A 138 9.38 8.40 17.41
CA PHE A 138 10.20 7.30 17.91
C PHE A 138 9.97 6.94 19.38
N GLN A 139 9.27 7.79 20.15
CA GLN A 139 8.77 7.41 21.48
C GLN A 139 7.56 6.48 21.40
N LYS A 140 6.77 6.59 20.33
CA LYS A 140 5.57 5.79 20.09
C LYS A 140 5.85 4.57 19.23
N TYR A 141 6.65 4.75 18.19
CA TYR A 141 6.83 3.80 17.11
C TYR A 141 8.25 3.26 17.04
N ARG A 142 8.35 1.96 16.76
CA ARG A 142 9.56 1.29 16.30
C ARG A 142 9.61 1.33 14.79
N LEU A 143 10.76 1.68 14.24
CA LEU A 143 11.00 1.62 12.79
C LEU A 143 11.34 0.19 12.39
N ILE A 144 10.62 -0.36 11.42
CA ILE A 144 10.84 -1.71 10.86
C ILE A 144 11.79 -1.64 9.68
N THR A 145 11.47 -0.80 8.70
CA THR A 145 12.26 -0.62 7.50
C THR A 145 11.94 0.71 6.82
N LYS A 146 12.78 1.09 5.85
CA LYS A 146 12.61 2.25 4.98
C LYS A 146 12.82 1.88 3.53
N GLN A 147 12.08 2.54 2.65
CA GLN A 147 12.28 2.48 1.19
C GLN A 147 12.33 3.90 0.63
N GLY A 148 13.19 4.15 -0.35
CA GLY A 148 13.12 5.36 -1.15
C GLY A 148 11.85 5.36 -2.00
N ILE A 149 11.25 6.53 -2.20
CA ILE A 149 10.08 6.73 -3.06
C ILE A 149 10.51 7.53 -4.27
N LEU A 150 10.54 6.88 -5.44
CA LEU A 150 10.72 7.53 -6.73
C LEU A 150 9.36 7.70 -7.38
N LEU A 151 9.04 8.93 -7.80
CA LEU A 151 7.77 9.24 -8.48
C LEU A 151 8.07 9.88 -9.83
N VAL A 152 7.70 9.18 -10.90
CA VAL A 152 7.85 9.65 -12.28
C VAL A 152 6.50 9.76 -12.98
N ARG A 153 6.41 10.67 -13.95
CA ARG A 153 5.24 10.77 -14.82
C ARG A 153 5.63 10.71 -16.29
N PHE A 154 4.79 10.06 -17.09
CA PHE A 154 4.97 9.90 -18.53
C PHE A 154 3.64 9.57 -19.22
N ARG A 155 3.62 9.65 -20.55
CA ARG A 155 2.54 9.07 -21.36
C ARG A 155 2.87 7.62 -21.71
N ALA A 156 1.89 6.72 -21.59
CA ALA A 156 2.10 5.30 -21.86
C ALA A 156 2.56 5.04 -23.31
N GLU A 157 2.06 5.83 -24.26
CA GLU A 157 2.43 5.73 -25.67
C GLU A 157 3.90 6.08 -25.92
N ASP A 158 4.38 7.17 -25.34
CA ASP A 158 5.77 7.62 -25.47
C ASP A 158 6.72 6.63 -24.79
N MET A 159 6.31 6.10 -23.63
CA MET A 159 7.08 5.07 -22.92
C MET A 159 7.24 3.81 -23.77
N LYS A 160 6.20 3.36 -24.47
CA LYS A 160 6.29 2.18 -25.36
C LYS A 160 7.31 2.38 -26.48
N LEU A 161 7.29 3.56 -27.12
CA LEU A 161 8.27 3.89 -28.16
C LEU A 161 9.69 3.90 -27.57
N ARG A 162 9.85 4.51 -26.39
CA ARG A 162 11.16 4.58 -25.73
C ARG A 162 11.72 3.20 -25.37
N LEU A 163 10.88 2.32 -24.82
CA LEU A 163 11.29 0.95 -24.48
C LEU A 163 11.68 0.16 -25.75
N ALA A 164 10.95 0.34 -26.85
CA ALA A 164 11.28 -0.29 -28.12
C ALA A 164 12.63 0.19 -28.69
N GLU A 165 12.92 1.50 -28.63
CA GLU A 165 14.22 2.08 -29.04
C GLU A 165 15.38 1.54 -28.21
N MET A 166 15.16 1.31 -26.92
CA MET A 166 16.14 0.73 -26.02
C MET A 166 16.34 -0.78 -26.23
N GLY A 167 15.61 -1.40 -27.15
CA GLY A 167 15.69 -2.84 -27.41
C GLY A 167 15.10 -3.69 -26.28
N VAL A 168 14.20 -3.13 -25.47
CA VAL A 168 13.44 -3.90 -24.47
C VAL A 168 12.38 -4.72 -25.23
N THR A 169 12.76 -5.93 -25.66
CA THR A 169 11.92 -6.82 -26.48
C THR A 169 10.83 -7.51 -25.67
N GLU A 170 9.79 -8.07 -26.30
CA GLU A 170 8.71 -8.83 -25.63
C GLU A 170 9.19 -10.03 -24.80
N ARG A 171 10.42 -10.51 -25.00
CA ARG A 171 11.03 -11.54 -24.15
C ARG A 171 11.56 -11.01 -22.81
N GLY A 172 11.46 -9.70 -22.57
CA GLY A 172 11.92 -9.00 -21.38
C GLY A 172 13.45 -9.04 -21.21
N PRO A 173 14.03 -8.18 -20.35
CA PRO A 173 15.32 -8.49 -19.74
C PRO A 173 15.21 -9.81 -18.97
N GLU A 174 16.34 -10.51 -18.74
CA GLU A 174 16.44 -11.77 -17.96
C GLU A 174 15.80 -11.65 -16.57
N VAL A 175 14.48 -11.72 -16.50
CA VAL A 175 13.64 -11.54 -15.33
C VAL A 175 12.56 -12.61 -15.42
N ALA A 176 12.45 -13.43 -14.38
CA ALA A 176 11.45 -14.48 -14.30
C ALA A 176 10.16 -13.92 -13.70
N LEU A 177 9.08 -13.96 -14.49
CA LEU A 177 7.72 -13.77 -13.99
C LEU A 177 7.29 -15.03 -13.24
N LEU A 178 6.88 -14.88 -11.99
CA LEU A 178 6.42 -15.99 -11.15
C LEU A 178 4.92 -16.15 -11.24
N ASP A 179 4.45 -17.40 -11.31
CA ASP A 179 3.06 -17.69 -11.03
C ASP A 179 2.77 -17.59 -9.51
N PRO A 180 1.49 -17.52 -9.09
CA PRO A 180 1.15 -17.38 -7.68
C PRO A 180 1.69 -18.48 -6.76
N SER A 181 1.81 -19.72 -7.26
CA SER A 181 2.33 -20.85 -6.48
C SER A 181 3.85 -20.74 -6.29
N ASP A 182 4.56 -20.38 -7.35
CA ASP A 182 6.00 -20.14 -7.31
C ASP A 182 6.34 -18.93 -6.42
N ALA A 183 5.58 -17.84 -6.52
CA ALA A 183 5.71 -16.68 -5.64
C ALA A 183 5.47 -17.07 -4.17
N HIS A 184 4.41 -17.84 -3.89
CA HIS A 184 4.11 -18.36 -2.55
C HIS A 184 5.27 -19.18 -1.99
N ARG A 185 5.79 -20.15 -2.76
CA ARG A 185 6.90 -20.99 -2.32
C ARG A 185 8.18 -20.17 -2.09
N LEU A 186 8.51 -19.28 -3.02
CA LEU A 186 9.78 -18.56 -3.03
C LEU A 186 9.87 -17.53 -1.89
N PHE A 187 8.82 -16.73 -1.67
CA PHE A 187 8.83 -15.67 -0.66
C PHE A 187 8.76 -16.18 0.79
N LEU A 188 8.39 -17.45 0.98
CA LEU A 188 8.46 -18.13 2.28
C LEU A 188 9.83 -18.80 2.53
N THR A 189 10.75 -18.78 1.56
CA THR A 189 12.08 -19.37 1.75
C THR A 189 13.01 -18.41 2.52
N SER A 190 13.84 -18.99 3.40
CA SER A 190 14.79 -18.22 4.20
C SER A 190 15.76 -17.37 3.40
N GLY A 191 16.09 -17.78 2.15
CA GLY A 191 16.95 -17.01 1.25
C GLY A 191 16.34 -15.65 0.89
N VAL A 192 15.11 -15.64 0.35
CA VAL A 192 14.41 -14.41 0.00
C VAL A 192 14.12 -13.55 1.23
N THR A 193 13.64 -14.18 2.30
CA THR A 193 13.31 -13.49 3.55
C THR A 193 14.51 -12.78 4.18
N ARG A 194 15.71 -13.36 4.12
CA ARG A 194 16.90 -12.79 4.77
C ARG A 194 17.73 -11.89 3.88
N ASN A 195 17.81 -12.22 2.59
CA ASN A 195 18.80 -11.59 1.70
C ASN A 195 18.18 -10.54 0.76
N VAL A 196 16.88 -10.64 0.47
CA VAL A 196 16.19 -9.76 -0.49
C VAL A 196 15.24 -8.80 0.23
N LEU A 197 14.39 -9.32 1.11
CA LEU A 197 13.39 -8.51 1.81
C LEU A 197 14.01 -7.67 2.95
N PRO A 198 13.78 -6.36 2.99
CA PRO A 198 14.32 -5.52 4.03
C PRO A 198 13.61 -5.82 5.35
N ASN A 199 14.39 -6.22 6.36
CA ASN A 199 13.89 -6.69 7.65
C ASN A 199 12.78 -7.76 7.51
N ALA A 200 12.96 -8.72 6.58
CA ALA A 200 12.01 -9.80 6.37
C ALA A 200 10.56 -9.30 6.18
N THR A 201 10.37 -8.16 5.50
CA THR A 201 9.06 -7.54 5.29
C THR A 201 8.76 -7.41 3.80
N ILE A 202 7.60 -7.90 3.38
CA ILE A 202 7.03 -7.67 2.05
C ILE A 202 6.20 -6.40 2.15
N VAL A 203 6.69 -5.29 1.60
CA VAL A 203 5.88 -4.08 1.47
C VAL A 203 5.29 -4.06 0.07
N GLN A 204 3.97 -4.17 -0.03
CA GLN A 204 3.29 -4.11 -1.31
C GLN A 204 2.28 -2.98 -1.28
N ASP A 205 2.49 -1.97 -2.13
CA ASP A 205 1.55 -0.87 -2.32
C ASP A 205 1.10 -0.23 -1.00
N TRP A 206 2.10 0.18 -0.21
CA TRP A 206 1.98 0.73 1.15
C TRP A 206 1.56 -0.26 2.25
N GLN A 207 1.39 -1.54 1.95
CA GLN A 207 0.94 -2.52 2.92
C GLN A 207 2.09 -3.47 3.32
N PRO A 208 2.59 -3.39 4.57
CA PRO A 208 3.70 -4.20 5.07
C PRO A 208 3.25 -5.53 5.71
N PHE A 209 3.69 -6.64 5.13
CA PHE A 209 3.38 -8.01 5.55
C PHE A 209 4.64 -8.78 5.98
N LYS A 210 4.53 -9.63 7.01
CA LYS A 210 5.52 -10.70 7.21
C LYS A 210 5.37 -11.77 6.12
N PRO A 211 6.45 -12.45 5.69
CA PRO A 211 6.40 -13.58 4.77
C PRO A 211 5.83 -14.81 5.48
N LEU A 212 4.50 -14.83 5.61
CA LEU A 212 3.71 -15.89 6.24
C LEU A 212 2.67 -16.40 5.24
N ALA A 213 2.31 -17.68 5.34
CA ALA A 213 1.35 -18.29 4.42
C ALA A 213 -0.01 -17.56 4.39
N SER A 214 -0.49 -17.10 5.56
CA SER A 214 -1.71 -16.30 5.69
C SER A 214 -1.65 -14.99 4.91
N ASN A 215 -0.54 -14.26 5.01
CA ASN A 215 -0.35 -13.01 4.27
C ASN A 215 -0.17 -13.26 2.77
N MET A 216 0.50 -14.34 2.38
CA MET A 216 0.60 -14.72 0.97
C MET A 216 -0.79 -15.01 0.39
N ALA A 217 -1.72 -15.55 1.18
CA ALA A 217 -3.11 -15.74 0.74
C ALA A 217 -3.88 -14.42 0.57
N ILE A 218 -3.53 -13.36 1.32
CA ILE A 218 -4.06 -12.01 1.09
C ILE A 218 -3.51 -11.45 -0.21
N LEU A 219 -2.18 -11.52 -0.40
CA LEU A 219 -1.51 -11.00 -1.59
C LEU A 219 -1.94 -11.73 -2.87
N ALA A 220 -2.21 -13.03 -2.81
CA ALA A 220 -2.69 -13.82 -3.95
C ALA A 220 -4.08 -13.41 -4.47
N LYS A 221 -4.88 -12.70 -3.66
CA LYS A 221 -6.19 -12.16 -4.08
C LYS A 221 -6.07 -10.84 -4.83
N LYS A 222 -4.91 -10.20 -4.78
CA LYS A 222 -4.65 -8.94 -5.45
C LYS A 222 -4.12 -9.21 -6.85
N ALA A 223 -4.45 -8.31 -7.78
CA ALA A 223 -3.85 -8.31 -9.12
C ALA A 223 -2.43 -7.74 -9.04
N ILE A 224 -1.45 -8.61 -8.76
CA ILE A 224 -0.03 -8.28 -8.63
C ILE A 224 0.78 -9.18 -9.54
N ASP A 225 1.69 -8.59 -10.31
CA ASP A 225 2.76 -9.35 -10.98
C ASP A 225 3.99 -9.45 -10.07
N TRP A 226 4.57 -10.66 -10.03
CA TRP A 226 5.73 -11.00 -9.22
C TRP A 226 6.90 -11.31 -10.13
N MET A 227 8.02 -10.62 -9.95
CA MET A 227 9.19 -10.80 -10.79
C MET A 227 10.46 -10.98 -9.95
N VAL A 228 11.39 -11.80 -10.43
CA VAL A 228 12.70 -12.03 -9.81
C VAL A 228 13.81 -12.11 -10.85
N ASP A 229 15.04 -11.82 -10.45
CA ASP A 229 16.22 -11.98 -11.31
C ASP A 229 16.58 -13.45 -11.55
N ASP A 230 16.42 -14.31 -10.54
CA ASP A 230 16.64 -15.75 -10.64
C ASP A 230 15.54 -16.53 -9.88
N ALA A 231 14.91 -17.49 -10.55
CA ALA A 231 13.76 -18.24 -10.00
C ALA A 231 14.14 -19.24 -8.89
N ARG A 232 15.42 -19.49 -8.65
CA ARG A 232 15.92 -20.46 -7.65
C ARG A 232 16.56 -19.77 -6.46
N SER A 233 17.32 -18.71 -6.70
CA SER A 233 18.08 -17.97 -5.69
C SER A 233 18.13 -16.49 -6.04
N PRO A 234 16.99 -15.77 -5.93
CA PRO A 234 16.92 -14.38 -6.32
C PRO A 234 17.77 -13.50 -5.43
N THR A 235 18.34 -12.45 -6.02
CA THR A 235 19.00 -11.34 -5.31
C THR A 235 18.20 -10.05 -5.43
N VAL A 236 17.29 -9.97 -6.41
CA VAL A 236 16.35 -8.88 -6.60
C VAL A 236 14.97 -9.46 -6.89
N ALA A 237 13.97 -8.94 -6.20
CA ALA A 237 12.57 -9.28 -6.44
C ALA A 237 11.76 -7.99 -6.60
N SER A 238 10.65 -8.05 -7.34
CA SER A 238 9.74 -6.93 -7.45
C SER A 238 8.29 -7.35 -7.55
N LEU A 239 7.41 -6.49 -7.06
CA LEU A 239 5.97 -6.64 -7.06
C LEU A 239 5.38 -5.42 -7.75
N CYS A 240 4.40 -5.62 -8.63
CA CYS A 240 3.74 -4.51 -9.31
C CYS A 240 2.21 -4.64 -9.23
N THR A 241 1.56 -3.62 -8.67
CA THR A 241 0.10 -3.50 -8.71
C THR A 241 -0.33 -3.11 -10.11
N PHE A 242 -1.33 -3.80 -10.65
CA PHE A 242 -1.88 -3.43 -11.96
C PHE A 242 -2.34 -1.97 -12.01
N PRO A 243 -2.11 -1.26 -13.12
CA PRO A 243 -2.49 0.14 -13.25
C PRO A 243 -3.97 0.39 -12.95
N PHE A 244 -4.26 1.40 -12.13
CA PHE A 244 -5.63 1.79 -11.79
C PHE A 244 -5.89 3.28 -12.03
N ARG A 245 -7.16 3.66 -12.19
CA ARG A 245 -7.56 5.05 -12.45
C ARG A 245 -7.43 5.91 -11.20
N VAL A 246 -7.00 7.16 -11.38
CA VAL A 246 -6.90 8.17 -10.32
C VAL A 246 -7.65 9.46 -10.68
N PRO A 247 -8.19 10.18 -9.69
CA PRO A 247 -9.11 11.31 -9.93
C PRO A 247 -8.47 12.61 -10.44
N ILE A 248 -7.14 12.69 -10.63
CA ILE A 248 -6.48 13.87 -11.24
C ILE A 248 -6.92 14.15 -12.69
N GLY A 249 -7.51 13.18 -13.39
CA GLY A 249 -8.05 13.38 -14.73
C GLY A 249 -8.52 12.09 -15.39
N ASP A 250 -9.32 12.23 -16.45
CA ASP A 250 -10.05 11.12 -17.08
C ASP A 250 -9.14 10.09 -17.78
N ASP A 251 -7.91 10.45 -18.13
CA ASP A 251 -6.93 9.59 -18.81
C ASP A 251 -5.69 9.27 -17.95
N TRP A 252 -5.79 9.41 -16.63
CA TRP A 252 -4.70 9.15 -15.69
C TRP A 252 -4.78 7.77 -15.03
N TYR A 253 -3.62 7.16 -14.90
CA TYR A 253 -3.40 5.89 -14.22
C TYR A 253 -2.31 6.02 -13.17
N TYR A 254 -2.43 5.23 -12.11
CA TYR A 254 -1.40 5.03 -11.11
C TYR A 254 -0.80 3.63 -11.27
N LEU A 255 0.53 3.56 -11.28
CA LEU A 255 1.29 2.32 -11.35
C LEU A 255 2.24 2.27 -10.15
N ASN A 256 2.18 1.19 -9.38
CA ASN A 256 3.02 1.02 -8.19
C ASN A 256 3.94 -0.19 -8.38
N ILE A 257 5.25 0.02 -8.20
CA ILE A 257 6.28 -1.02 -8.29
C ILE A 257 7.09 -1.03 -7.00
N ASP A 258 7.01 -2.10 -6.24
CA ASP A 258 7.84 -2.35 -5.06
C ASP A 258 9.04 -3.22 -5.47
N VAL A 259 10.26 -2.70 -5.35
CA VAL A 259 11.50 -3.41 -5.71
C VAL A 259 12.34 -3.66 -4.46
N PHE A 260 12.82 -4.89 -4.32
CA PHE A 260 13.65 -5.37 -3.24
C PHE A 260 14.99 -5.86 -3.77
N GLY A 261 16.07 -5.52 -3.07
CA GLY A 261 17.43 -5.82 -3.49
C GLY A 261 18.25 -4.55 -3.70
N LYS A 262 19.55 -4.74 -3.90
CA LYS A 262 20.55 -3.65 -3.87
C LYS A 262 21.39 -3.52 -5.14
N ASP A 263 21.24 -4.46 -6.07
CA ASP A 263 21.95 -4.40 -7.34
C ASP A 263 21.20 -3.48 -8.32
N LEU A 264 21.82 -2.33 -8.65
CA LEU A 264 21.20 -1.32 -9.51
C LEU A 264 20.84 -1.86 -10.89
N VAL A 265 21.70 -2.71 -11.49
CA VAL A 265 21.48 -3.21 -12.86
C VAL A 265 20.28 -4.15 -12.86
N LEU A 266 20.18 -5.03 -11.87
CA LEU A 266 19.04 -5.93 -11.73
C LEU A 266 17.76 -5.16 -11.38
N VAL A 267 17.83 -4.14 -10.53
CA VAL A 267 16.70 -3.26 -10.22
C VAL A 267 16.20 -2.53 -11.47
N GLN A 268 17.11 -2.02 -12.32
CA GLN A 268 16.74 -1.42 -13.60
C GLN A 268 16.07 -2.44 -14.53
N LYS A 269 16.57 -3.68 -14.61
CA LYS A 269 15.93 -4.75 -15.39
C LYS A 269 14.49 -5.01 -14.90
N GLN A 270 14.28 -5.16 -13.58
CA GLN A 270 12.95 -5.35 -12.99
C GLN A 270 12.01 -4.19 -13.34
N PHE A 271 12.48 -2.95 -13.16
CA PHE A 271 11.70 -1.76 -13.44
C PHE A 271 11.28 -1.67 -14.91
N LEU A 272 12.21 -1.92 -15.84
CA LEU A 272 11.92 -1.94 -17.29
C LEU A 272 10.92 -3.04 -17.66
N SER A 273 11.04 -4.25 -17.09
CA SER A 273 10.09 -5.35 -17.31
C SER A 273 8.66 -4.95 -16.93
N HIS A 274 8.50 -4.33 -15.76
CA HIS A 274 7.19 -3.85 -15.29
C HIS A 274 6.65 -2.73 -16.17
N LEU A 275 7.47 -1.73 -16.52
CA LEU A 275 7.05 -0.67 -17.43
C LEU A 275 6.58 -1.24 -18.77
N GLN A 276 7.34 -2.16 -19.36
CA GLN A 276 6.95 -2.78 -20.63
C GLN A 276 5.61 -3.51 -20.52
N ARG A 277 5.48 -4.37 -19.51
CA ARG A 277 4.30 -5.20 -19.33
C ARG A 277 3.04 -4.39 -19.01
N HIS A 278 3.14 -3.46 -18.08
CA HIS A 278 1.99 -2.73 -17.57
C HIS A 278 1.62 -1.51 -18.40
N THR A 279 2.49 -1.06 -19.33
CA THR A 279 2.14 0.02 -20.26
C THR A 279 1.76 -0.46 -21.66
N ALA A 280 1.97 -1.75 -21.98
CA ALA A 280 1.73 -2.31 -23.32
C ALA A 280 0.36 -1.94 -23.89
N THR A 281 -0.71 -2.13 -23.11
CA THR A 281 -2.09 -1.87 -23.54
C THR A 281 -2.63 -0.52 -23.06
N LEU A 282 -1.90 0.21 -22.21
CA LEU A 282 -2.34 1.50 -21.68
C LEU A 282 -2.28 2.61 -22.74
N LYS A 283 -3.19 3.57 -22.58
CA LYS A 283 -3.26 4.83 -23.32
C LYS A 283 -3.60 5.95 -22.33
N GLY A 284 -2.85 7.05 -22.39
CA GLY A 284 -2.99 8.16 -21.44
C GLY A 284 -1.78 8.35 -20.52
N HIS A 285 -1.98 9.11 -19.47
CA HIS A 285 -0.94 9.54 -18.54
C HIS A 285 -0.76 8.53 -17.39
N VAL A 286 0.49 8.27 -17.01
CA VAL A 286 0.83 7.35 -15.93
C VAL A 286 1.63 8.08 -14.87
N MET A 287 1.16 8.00 -13.63
CA MET A 287 1.90 8.30 -12.42
C MET A 287 2.51 6.99 -11.92
N CYS A 288 3.81 6.81 -12.09
CA CYS A 288 4.51 5.60 -11.67
C CYS A 288 5.32 5.86 -10.40
N GLN A 289 4.92 5.19 -9.32
CA GLN A 289 5.61 5.20 -8.04
C GLN A 289 6.44 3.92 -7.89
N VAL A 290 7.72 4.08 -7.57
CA VAL A 290 8.65 2.99 -7.32
C VAL A 290 9.17 3.08 -5.89
N PHE A 291 9.05 1.98 -5.14
CA PHE A 291 9.68 1.79 -3.84
C PHE A 291 10.93 0.96 -4.01
N LEU A 292 12.05 1.40 -3.44
CA LEU A 292 13.34 0.73 -3.61
C LEU A 292 14.27 0.98 -2.44
N ASP A 293 15.42 0.30 -2.41
CA ASP A 293 16.47 0.59 -1.44
C ASP A 293 16.84 2.11 -1.51
N PRO A 294 16.85 2.83 -0.37
CA PRO A 294 17.19 4.25 -0.32
C PRO A 294 18.45 4.65 -1.09
N ALA A 295 19.50 3.81 -1.07
CA ALA A 295 20.77 4.10 -1.72
C ALA A 295 20.69 4.04 -3.26
N LEU A 296 19.65 3.39 -3.80
CA LEU A 296 19.42 3.26 -5.24
C LEU A 296 18.54 4.36 -5.82
N TRP A 297 17.96 5.23 -4.98
CA TRP A 297 17.03 6.27 -5.45
C TRP A 297 17.68 7.22 -6.45
N GLU A 298 18.85 7.79 -6.13
CA GLU A 298 19.52 8.77 -6.99
C GLU A 298 19.96 8.15 -8.32
N PRO A 299 20.66 6.99 -8.34
CA PRO A 299 21.00 6.33 -9.60
C PRO A 299 19.78 5.96 -10.46
N LEU A 300 18.66 5.52 -9.86
CA LEU A 300 17.45 5.21 -10.62
C LEU A 300 16.73 6.48 -11.11
N ALA A 301 16.72 7.56 -10.32
CA ALA A 301 16.17 8.84 -10.74
C ALA A 301 16.94 9.43 -11.94
N ASP A 302 18.27 9.29 -11.94
CA ASP A 302 19.11 9.70 -13.06
C ASP A 302 18.89 8.83 -14.29
N PHE A 303 18.72 7.51 -14.12
CA PHE A 303 18.30 6.63 -15.22
C PHE A 303 16.94 7.06 -15.80
N CYS A 304 15.96 7.38 -14.95
CA CYS A 304 14.65 7.85 -15.40
C CYS A 304 14.75 9.15 -16.22
N ARG A 305 15.48 10.16 -15.75
CA ARG A 305 15.65 11.43 -16.48
C ARG A 305 16.46 11.27 -17.76
N ASN A 306 17.64 10.68 -17.64
CA ASN A 306 18.67 10.75 -18.68
C ASN A 306 18.53 9.62 -19.70
N THR A 307 18.02 8.46 -19.27
CA THR A 307 17.84 7.29 -20.14
C THR A 307 16.38 7.13 -20.58
N LEU A 308 15.41 7.21 -19.67
CA LEU A 308 14.00 7.09 -20.07
C LEU A 308 13.40 8.41 -20.58
N GLY A 309 14.01 9.55 -20.29
CA GLY A 309 13.48 10.85 -20.68
C GLY A 309 12.16 11.21 -19.98
N VAL A 310 11.89 10.62 -18.82
CA VAL A 310 10.65 10.86 -18.07
C VAL A 310 10.83 11.91 -16.99
N GLU A 311 9.72 12.53 -16.62
CA GLU A 311 9.73 13.60 -15.63
C GLU A 311 9.68 13.05 -14.20
N LEU A 312 10.58 13.54 -13.34
CA LEU A 312 10.51 13.36 -11.90
C LEU A 312 9.50 14.33 -11.31
N VAL A 313 8.51 13.80 -10.59
CA VAL A 313 7.42 14.60 -10.00
C VAL A 313 7.85 15.28 -8.71
N LYS A 314 8.75 14.65 -7.96
CA LYS A 314 9.32 15.18 -6.71
C LYS A 314 10.75 14.69 -6.51
N GLY A 315 11.46 15.39 -5.63
CA GLY A 315 12.77 14.96 -5.13
C GLY A 315 12.68 13.75 -4.20
N TYR A 316 13.80 13.41 -3.57
CA TYR A 316 13.92 12.27 -2.67
C TYR A 316 12.91 12.34 -1.52
N THR A 317 12.16 11.25 -1.34
CA THR A 317 11.28 11.02 -0.18
C THR A 317 11.38 9.56 0.24
N GLU A 318 10.99 9.23 1.46
CA GLU A 318 11.06 7.88 2.00
C GLU A 318 9.69 7.39 2.43
N GLN A 319 9.46 6.09 2.32
CA GLN A 319 8.42 5.38 3.04
C GLN A 319 9.05 4.73 4.26
N CYS A 320 8.47 4.97 5.44
CA CYS A 320 8.84 4.34 6.69
C CYS A 320 7.75 3.35 7.10
N VAL A 321 8.12 2.08 7.27
CA VAL A 321 7.27 1.08 7.93
C VAL A 321 7.50 1.18 9.42
N VAL A 322 6.46 1.46 10.18
CA VAL A 322 6.54 1.63 11.63
C VAL A 322 5.52 0.77 12.34
N GLU A 323 5.83 0.38 13.57
CA GLU A 323 4.92 -0.35 14.44
C GLU A 323 4.91 0.22 15.86
N SER A 324 3.80 0.05 16.56
CA SER A 324 3.68 0.34 17.98
C SER A 324 2.90 -0.78 18.66
N ASP A 325 3.16 -1.02 19.94
CA ASP A 325 2.37 -1.98 20.70
C ASP A 325 0.91 -1.54 20.76
N LEU A 326 0.02 -2.47 20.49
CA LEU A 326 -1.41 -2.27 20.63
C LEU A 326 -1.74 -2.54 22.10
N VAL A 327 -2.05 -1.47 22.83
CA VAL A 327 -2.50 -1.52 24.23
C VAL A 327 -4.02 -1.61 24.24
#